data_AF-A0A6C9QG63-F1
#
_entry.id   AF-A0A6C9QG63-F1
#
_cell.length_a   1.000
_cell.length_b   1.000
_cell.length_c   1.000
_cell.angle_alpha   90.00
_cell.angle_beta   90.00
_cell.angle_gamma   90.00
#
_symmetry.space_group_name_H-M   'P 1'
#
loop_
_entity.id
_entity.type
_entity.pdbx_description
1 polymer ?
#
loop_
_entity_poly.entity_id
_entity_poly.type
_entity_poly.pdbx_seq_one_letter_code
_entity_poly.pdbx_strand_id
1 'polypeptide(L)' 'MKPAYKPVLCVVSSHPIKGASGVPTGFFLAELTHPLKVLEDAGIKTTIASIRGGQPPVDGFDLSDPVNAWYWNETDFQ' A
#
# COMPACT_ATOMS: atom_id res chain seq x y z
N MET A 1 23.16 14.12 11.07
CA MET A 1 23.35 14.12 9.60
C MET A 1 21.99 14.16 8.94
N LYS A 2 21.82 14.89 7.82
CA LYS A 2 20.56 14.82 7.04
C LYS A 2 20.50 13.46 6.34
N PRO A 3 19.33 12.78 6.30
CA PRO A 3 19.20 11.54 5.54
C PRO A 3 19.51 11.80 4.06
N ALA A 4 20.12 10.81 3.40
CA ALA A 4 20.47 10.89 1.98
C ALA A 4 19.23 11.10 1.09
N TYR A 5 18.08 10.61 1.53
CA TYR A 5 16.79 10.71 0.83
C TYR A 5 15.70 11.28 1.73
N LYS A 6 14.76 12.03 1.13
CA LYS A 6 13.53 12.43 1.82
C LYS A 6 12.60 11.22 1.92
N PRO A 7 11.80 11.12 2.99
CA PRO A 7 10.77 10.09 3.07
C PRO A 7 9.72 10.22 1.95
N VAL A 8 9.14 9.09 1.55
CA VAL A 8 8.06 9.00 0.56
C VAL A 8 6.74 8.73 1.26
N LEU A 9 5.71 9.52 0.94
CA LEU A 9 4.34 9.28 1.36
C LEU A 9 3.58 8.59 0.22
N CYS A 10 3.15 7.36 0.45
CA CYS A 10 2.31 6.59 -0.45
C CYS A 10 0.85 6.77 -0.04
N VAL A 11 0.04 7.38 -0.91
CA VAL A 11 -1.37 7.67 -0.62
C VAL A 11 -2.28 6.73 -1.39
N VAL A 12 -3.17 6.03 -0.69
CA VAL A 12 -4.10 5.06 -1.28
C VAL A 12 -5.54 5.53 -1.26
N SER A 13 -6.33 5.01 -2.21
CA SER A 13 -7.76 5.25 -2.30
C SER A 13 -8.50 4.77 -1.05
N SER A 14 -9.51 5.52 -0.62
CA SER A 14 -10.48 5.09 0.39
C SER A 14 -11.84 4.73 -0.24
N HIS A 15 -11.90 4.48 -1.55
CA HIS A 15 -13.12 4.29 -2.31
C HIS A 15 -13.42 2.79 -2.54
N PRO A 16 -14.52 2.23 -1.97
CA PRO A 16 -14.73 0.78 -1.97
C PRO A 16 -15.54 0.23 -3.14
N ILE A 17 -16.19 1.07 -3.96
CA ILE A 17 -17.13 0.64 -5.01
C ILE A 17 -16.87 1.40 -6.31
N LYS A 18 -16.84 0.73 -7.47
CA LYS A 18 -16.66 1.37 -8.78
C LYS A 18 -17.91 2.10 -9.26
N GLY A 19 -18.10 3.33 -8.78
CA GLY A 19 -19.18 4.21 -9.23
C GLY A 19 -20.56 3.54 -9.17
N ALA A 20 -21.36 3.67 -10.23
CA ALA A 20 -22.70 3.10 -10.31
C ALA A 20 -22.73 1.58 -10.60
N SER A 21 -21.60 0.96 -10.92
CA SER A 21 -21.57 -0.48 -11.27
C SER A 21 -21.80 -1.40 -10.07
N GLY A 22 -21.59 -0.89 -8.85
CA GLY A 22 -21.67 -1.69 -7.62
C GLY A 22 -20.51 -2.66 -7.41
N VAL A 23 -19.55 -2.74 -8.34
CA VAL A 23 -18.40 -3.65 -8.25
C VAL A 23 -17.46 -3.22 -7.12
N PRO A 24 -17.13 -4.09 -6.15
CA PRO A 24 -16.12 -3.78 -5.13
C PRO A 24 -14.76 -3.43 -5.72
N THR A 25 -14.04 -2.54 -5.05
CA THR A 25 -12.68 -2.12 -5.42
C THR A 25 -11.95 -1.49 -4.23
N GLY A 26 -10.75 -0.99 -4.48
CA GLY A 26 -9.87 -0.43 -3.47
C GLY A 26 -8.55 0.01 -4.10
N PHE A 27 -7.50 0.11 -3.30
CA PHE A 27 -6.15 0.15 -3.85
C PHE A 27 -5.71 -1.27 -4.21
N PHE A 28 -4.99 -1.43 -5.32
CA PHE A 28 -4.50 -2.74 -5.73
C PHE A 28 -3.27 -3.11 -4.88
N LEU A 29 -3.30 -4.26 -4.22
CA LEU A 29 -2.30 -4.61 -3.19
C LEU A 29 -0.86 -4.58 -3.74
N ALA A 30 -0.61 -5.22 -4.87
CA ALA A 30 0.73 -5.27 -5.48
C ALA A 30 1.22 -3.89 -5.97
N GLU A 31 0.31 -3.00 -6.40
CA GLU A 31 0.66 -1.64 -6.81
C GLU A 31 1.12 -0.77 -5.63
N LEU A 32 0.83 -1.18 -4.40
CA LEU A 32 1.36 -0.55 -3.19
C LEU A 32 2.61 -1.28 -2.68
N THR A 33 2.52 -2.58 -2.43
CA THR A 33 3.57 -3.35 -1.75
C THR A 33 4.87 -3.45 -2.56
N HIS A 34 4.80 -3.59 -3.90
CA HIS A 34 5.99 -3.74 -4.73
C HIS A 34 6.82 -2.44 -4.78
N PRO A 35 6.23 -1.25 -5.02
CA PRO A 35 6.97 0.01 -4.90
C PRO A 35 7.53 0.26 -3.51
N LEU A 36 6.77 -0.06 -2.44
CA LEU A 36 7.26 0.06 -1.07
C LEU A 36 8.54 -0.79 -0.88
N LYS A 37 8.52 -2.05 -1.34
CA LYS A 37 9.67 -2.95 -1.20
C LYS A 37 10.92 -2.38 -1.88
N VAL A 38 10.78 -1.88 -3.11
CA VAL A 38 11.90 -1.31 -3.87
C VAL A 38 12.48 -0.07 -3.17
N LEU A 39 11.62 0.80 -2.64
CA LEU A 39 12.05 2.01 -1.92
C LEU A 39 12.73 1.66 -0.59
N GLU A 40 12.14 0.76 0.18
CA GLU A 40 12.65 0.34 1.49
C GLU A 40 13.97 -0.43 1.37
N ASP A 41 14.12 -1.29 0.36
CA ASP A 41 15.38 -1.99 0.04
C ASP A 41 16.51 -1.01 -0.34
N ALA A 42 16.15 0.14 -0.93
CA ALA A 42 17.08 1.22 -1.22
C ALA A 42 17.39 2.12 0.00
N GLY A 43 16.82 1.81 1.17
CA GLY A 43 16.98 2.58 2.40
C GLY A 43 16.16 3.88 2.43
N ILE A 44 15.14 4.02 1.58
CA ILE A 44 14.24 5.17 1.55
C ILE A 44 13.07 4.91 2.49
N LYS A 45 12.90 5.78 3.49
CA LYS A 45 11.76 5.67 4.42
C LYS A 45 10.44 5.93 3.68
N THR A 46 9.49 5.04 3.88
CA THR A 46 8.12 5.12 3.36
C THR A 46 7.12 5.41 4.49
N THR A 47 5.95 5.91 4.13
CA THR A 47 4.79 6.06 5.03
C THR A 47 3.54 5.90 4.18
N ILE A 48 2.52 5.23 4.71
CA ILE A 48 1.25 5.02 4.01
C ILE A 48 0.20 5.94 4.62
N ALA A 49 -0.65 6.53 3.77
CA ALA A 49 -1.85 7.23 4.19
C ALA A 49 -3.02 6.86 3.28
N SER A 50 -4.25 6.90 3.80
CA SER A 50 -5.46 6.79 2.99
C SER A 50 -6.20 8.13 2.97
N ILE A 51 -6.94 8.41 1.89
CA ILE A 51 -7.64 9.69 1.69
C ILE A 51 -8.55 10.06 2.87
N ARG A 52 -9.24 9.08 3.47
CA ARG A 52 -10.16 9.29 4.61
C ARG A 52 -9.54 8.94 5.96
N GLY A 53 -8.29 8.50 6.01
CA GLY A 53 -7.72 7.85 7.20
C GLY A 53 -8.38 6.50 7.52
N GLY A 54 -7.85 5.82 8.53
CA GLY A 54 -8.28 4.46 8.89
C GLY A 54 -7.99 3.44 7.78
N GLN A 55 -8.59 2.25 7.89
CA GLN A 55 -8.31 1.13 7.01
C GLN A 55 -8.92 1.32 5.61
N PRO A 56 -8.10 1.46 4.55
CA PRO A 56 -8.61 1.56 3.19
C PRO A 56 -9.06 0.20 2.65
N PRO A 57 -10.03 0.18 1.72
CA PRO A 57 -10.43 -1.05 1.04
C PRO A 57 -9.30 -1.56 0.13
N VAL A 58 -9.07 -2.87 0.14
CA VAL A 58 -8.04 -3.56 -0.65
C VAL A 58 -8.68 -4.23 -1.87
N ASP A 59 -8.05 -4.10 -3.03
CA ASP A 59 -8.35 -4.82 -4.27
C ASP A 59 -7.15 -5.71 -4.67
N GLY A 60 -7.38 -6.73 -5.49
CA GLY A 60 -6.30 -7.61 -5.95
C GLY A 60 -5.61 -8.40 -4.83
N PHE A 61 -6.38 -8.85 -3.83
CA PHE A 61 -5.84 -9.58 -2.69
C PHE A 61 -5.29 -10.95 -3.10
N ASP A 62 -3.97 -11.03 -3.24
CA ASP A 62 -3.25 -12.24 -3.61
C ASP A 62 -2.01 -12.42 -2.73
N LEU A 63 -2.06 -13.40 -1.82
CA LEU A 63 -0.96 -13.77 -0.94
C LEU A 63 -0.09 -14.90 -1.50
N SER A 64 -0.35 -15.37 -2.72
CA SER A 64 0.61 -16.23 -3.44
C SER A 64 1.80 -15.43 -3.96
N ASP A 65 1.63 -14.10 -4.11
CA ASP A 65 2.72 -13.15 -4.29
C ASP A 65 3.51 -13.00 -2.96
N PRO A 66 4.82 -13.30 -2.95
CA PRO A 66 5.60 -13.30 -1.72
C PRO A 66 5.82 -11.90 -1.13
N VAL A 67 5.78 -10.84 -1.94
CA VAL A 67 5.92 -9.46 -1.46
C VAL A 67 4.63 -9.05 -0.76
N ASN A 68 3.47 -9.33 -1.36
CA ASN A 68 2.18 -9.12 -0.70
C ASN A 68 2.08 -9.88 0.62
N ALA A 69 2.47 -11.16 0.63
CA ALA A 69 2.44 -12.00 1.83
C ALA A 69 3.32 -11.44 2.94
N TRP A 70 4.53 -10.96 2.60
CA TRP A 70 5.44 -10.37 3.59
C TRP A 70 4.85 -9.10 4.22
N TYR A 71 4.36 -8.14 3.41
CA TYR A 71 3.72 -6.94 3.97
C TYR A 71 2.49 -7.28 4.79
N TRP A 72 1.65 -8.20 4.31
CA TRP A 72 0.38 -8.52 4.96
C TRP A 72 0.54 -9.23 6.32
N ASN A 73 1.55 -10.09 6.45
CA ASN A 73 1.71 -10.96 7.63
C ASN A 73 2.79 -10.51 8.61
N GLU A 74 3.86 -9.86 8.12
CA GLU A 74 5.09 -9.64 8.90
C GLU A 74 5.31 -8.16 9.28
N THR A 75 4.43 -7.26 8.84
CA THR A 75 4.54 -5.81 9.11
C THR A 75 3.28 -5.24 9.74
N ASP A 76 3.31 -3.98 10.18
CA ASP A 76 2.15 -3.23 10.71
C ASP A 76 1.25 -2.66 9.59
N PHE A 77 1.15 -3.36 8.47
CA PHE A 77 0.42 -2.94 7.28
C PHE A 77 -1.12 -2.97 7.45
N GLN A 78 -1.62 -3.61 8.52
CA GLN A 78 -3.05 -3.79 8.80
C GLN A 78 -3.65 -2.67 9.66
#